data_AF-A0A351FTE8-F1
#
_entry.id   AF-A0A351FTE8-F1
#
_cell.length_a   1.000
_cell.length_b   1.000
_cell.length_c   1.000
_cell.angle_alpha   90.00
_cell.angle_beta   90.00
_cell.angle_gamma   90.00
#
_symmetry.space_group_name_H-M   'P 1'
#
loop_
_entity.id
_entity.type
_entity.pdbx_description
1 polymer ?
#
loop_
_entity_poly.entity_id
_entity_poly.type
_entity_poly.pdbx_seq_one_letter_code
_entity_poly.pdbx_strand_id
1 'polypeptide(L)'
;GVDGMRQQLYTLELERNALLARHKPTHPLVTQVERRVAQAKASLAAEEAKRTENTTGPNVVYEQTNSELILKRAELAAQQSRIKTLESQRETVSEAAQEFIGDEIEYARLARLISIKDADYRKYAQNLAQAKIDHDLELESISNIEIAQPATLNLKPSYPDKLVNLIAGIALGIFNGLGVAVWLEYRRGSRQRSGSTGEAESPERPTETANGPIDMTMQVGQA
;
A
#
# COMPACT_ATOMS: atom_id res chain seq x y z
N GLY A 1 -5.53 -17.21 94.34
CA GLY A 1 -6.65 -17.37 93.39
C GLY A 1 -7.91 -17.74 94.14
N VAL A 2 -9.08 -17.49 93.54
CA VAL A 2 -10.42 -17.76 94.14
C VAL A 2 -10.55 -19.21 94.64
N ASP A 3 -9.96 -20.16 93.94
CA ASP A 3 -9.95 -21.57 94.34
C ASP A 3 -9.19 -21.81 95.66
N GLY A 4 -8.13 -21.05 95.91
CA GLY A 4 -7.42 -21.06 97.20
C GLY A 4 -8.24 -20.42 98.34
N MET A 5 -9.04 -19.40 98.05
CA MET A 5 -9.95 -18.78 99.03
C MET A 5 -11.12 -19.72 99.38
N ARG A 6 -11.64 -20.48 98.41
CA ARG A 6 -12.65 -21.53 98.64
C ARG A 6 -12.11 -22.67 99.50
N GLN A 7 -10.88 -23.11 99.26
CA GLN A 7 -10.19 -24.12 100.08
C GLN A 7 -10.00 -23.64 101.54
N GLN A 8 -9.64 -22.37 101.73
CA GLN A 8 -9.48 -21.76 103.04
C GLN A 8 -10.82 -21.64 103.78
N LEU A 9 -11.89 -21.23 103.08
CA LEU A 9 -13.24 -21.19 103.63
C LEU A 9 -13.70 -22.58 104.08
N TYR A 10 -13.48 -23.60 103.26
CA TYR A 10 -13.83 -24.99 103.60
C TYR A 10 -13.09 -25.48 104.85
N THR A 11 -11.80 -25.15 104.98
CA THR A 11 -11.00 -25.48 106.16
C THR A 11 -11.55 -24.81 107.42
N LEU A 12 -11.92 -23.52 107.33
CA LEU A 12 -12.49 -22.76 108.45
C LEU A 12 -13.90 -23.26 108.85
N GLU A 13 -14.71 -23.72 107.88
CA GLU A 13 -16.01 -24.33 108.17
C GLU A 13 -15.87 -25.69 108.86
N LEU A 14 -14.86 -26.49 108.47
CA LEU A 14 -14.54 -27.75 109.14
C LEU A 14 -14.07 -27.50 110.59
N GLU A 15 -13.20 -26.51 110.80
CA GLU A 15 -12.72 -26.08 112.12
C GLU A 15 -13.88 -25.59 113.00
N ARG A 16 -14.80 -24.79 112.44
CA ARG A 16 -16.02 -24.34 113.13
C ARG A 16 -16.86 -25.52 113.60
N ASN A 17 -17.11 -26.51 112.73
CA ASN A 17 -17.92 -27.68 113.04
C ASN A 17 -17.26 -28.55 114.12
N ALA A 18 -15.93 -28.70 114.09
CA ALA A 18 -15.18 -29.41 115.11
C ALA A 18 -15.27 -28.73 116.48
N LEU A 19 -15.24 -27.39 116.53
CA LEU A 19 -15.39 -26.62 117.77
C LEU A 19 -16.83 -26.66 118.31
N LEU A 20 -17.85 -26.63 117.44
CA LEU A 20 -19.26 -26.73 117.83
C LEU A 20 -19.64 -28.11 118.39
N ALA A 21 -18.92 -29.18 118.01
CA ALA A 21 -19.10 -30.51 118.59
C ALA A 21 -18.67 -30.59 120.06
N ARG A 22 -17.79 -29.67 120.51
CA ARG A 22 -17.16 -29.72 121.85
C ARG A 22 -17.50 -28.51 122.73
N HIS A 23 -17.93 -27.41 122.14
CA HIS A 23 -18.20 -26.15 122.82
C HIS A 23 -19.57 -25.60 122.45
N LYS A 24 -20.20 -24.87 123.38
CA LYS A 24 -21.45 -24.16 123.09
C LYS A 24 -21.20 -23.03 122.08
N PRO A 25 -22.20 -22.65 121.28
CA PRO A 25 -22.09 -21.55 120.30
C PRO A 25 -21.62 -20.21 120.90
N THR A 26 -21.85 -19.99 122.19
CA THR A 26 -21.45 -18.78 122.91
C THR A 26 -19.98 -18.75 123.35
N HIS A 27 -19.20 -19.82 123.10
CA HIS A 27 -17.81 -19.91 123.52
C HIS A 27 -16.91 -18.95 122.70
N PRO A 28 -15.93 -18.24 123.31
CA PRO A 28 -15.07 -17.28 122.62
C PRO A 28 -14.32 -17.85 121.39
N LEU A 29 -13.94 -19.12 121.42
CA LEU A 29 -13.27 -19.78 120.29
C LEU A 29 -14.21 -20.00 119.09
N VAL A 30 -15.48 -20.35 119.33
CA VAL A 30 -16.46 -20.56 118.26
C VAL A 30 -16.80 -19.23 117.60
N THR A 31 -17.03 -18.18 118.38
CA THR A 31 -17.35 -16.83 117.87
C THR A 31 -16.17 -16.23 117.07
N GLN A 32 -14.93 -16.55 117.44
CA GLN A 32 -13.75 -16.13 116.67
C GLN A 32 -13.69 -16.81 115.29
N VAL A 33 -13.91 -18.13 115.23
CA VAL A 33 -13.90 -18.86 113.95
C VAL A 33 -15.10 -18.47 113.09
N GLU A 34 -16.27 -18.24 113.68
CA GLU A 34 -17.43 -17.71 112.96
C GLU A 34 -17.16 -16.34 112.31
N ARG A 35 -16.47 -15.45 113.03
CA ARG A 35 -16.05 -14.17 112.47
C ARG A 35 -15.09 -14.33 111.31
N ARG A 36 -14.15 -15.28 111.40
CA ARG A 36 -13.21 -15.62 110.31
C ARG A 36 -13.93 -16.22 109.10
N VAL A 37 -14.91 -17.10 109.31
CA VAL A 37 -15.76 -17.66 108.24
C VAL A 37 -16.56 -16.54 107.58
N ALA A 38 -17.17 -15.63 108.35
CA ALA A 38 -17.92 -14.50 107.81
C ALA A 38 -17.03 -13.55 106.98
N GLN A 39 -15.82 -13.26 107.46
CA GLN A 39 -14.83 -12.47 106.73
C GLN A 39 -14.39 -13.16 105.43
N ALA A 40 -14.08 -14.46 105.49
CA ALA A 40 -13.69 -15.24 104.31
C ALA A 40 -14.83 -15.31 103.26
N LYS A 41 -16.09 -15.46 103.69
CA LYS A 41 -17.26 -15.40 102.80
C LYS A 41 -17.43 -14.03 102.16
N ALA A 42 -17.28 -12.96 102.94
CA ALA A 42 -17.39 -11.59 102.42
C ALA A 42 -16.29 -11.29 101.39
N SER A 43 -15.04 -11.71 101.65
CA SER A 43 -13.93 -11.56 100.71
C SER A 43 -14.13 -12.39 99.44
N LEU A 44 -14.63 -13.62 99.55
CA LEU A 44 -14.93 -14.46 98.40
C LEU A 44 -16.04 -13.84 97.53
N ALA A 45 -17.12 -13.35 98.14
CA ALA A 45 -18.22 -12.70 97.43
C ALA A 45 -17.78 -11.41 96.71
N ALA A 46 -16.91 -10.60 97.33
CA ALA A 46 -16.36 -9.41 96.71
C ALA A 46 -15.52 -9.73 95.47
N GLU A 47 -14.72 -10.80 95.52
CA GLU A 47 -13.86 -11.21 94.40
C GLU A 47 -14.66 -11.88 93.27
N GLU A 48 -15.71 -12.64 93.59
CA GLU A 48 -16.64 -13.21 92.61
C GLU A 48 -17.47 -12.13 91.90
N ALA A 49 -17.92 -11.10 92.63
CA ALA A 49 -18.61 -9.94 92.04
C ALA A 49 -17.70 -9.18 91.06
N LYS A 50 -16.44 -8.92 91.44
CA LYS A 50 -15.44 -8.26 90.61
C LYS A 50 -15.08 -9.06 89.35
N ARG A 51 -15.10 -10.39 89.42
CA ARG A 51 -14.87 -11.27 88.26
C ARG A 51 -16.03 -11.25 87.27
N THR A 52 -17.26 -11.16 87.78
CA THR A 52 -18.48 -11.07 86.95
C THR A 52 -18.48 -9.79 86.12
N GLU A 53 -17.97 -8.68 86.69
CA GLU A 53 -17.82 -7.40 85.99
C GLU A 53 -16.71 -7.42 84.90
N ASN A 54 -15.64 -8.21 85.10
CA ASN A 54 -14.50 -8.32 84.17
C ASN A 54 -14.66 -9.41 83.09
N THR A 55 -15.86 -9.96 82.89
CA THR A 55 -16.11 -11.06 81.92
C THR A 55 -16.38 -10.59 80.48
N THR A 56 -16.21 -9.30 80.19
CA THR A 56 -16.29 -8.81 78.79
C THR A 56 -14.94 -9.05 78.11
N GLY A 57 -14.79 -10.21 77.46
CA GLY A 57 -13.62 -10.50 76.63
C GLY A 57 -13.49 -9.53 75.44
N PRO A 58 -12.31 -9.46 74.79
CA PRO A 58 -12.12 -8.62 73.60
C PRO A 58 -13.19 -8.91 72.56
N ASN A 59 -13.79 -7.85 72.00
CA ASN A 59 -14.77 -8.00 70.93
C ASN A 59 -14.05 -8.48 69.66
N VAL A 60 -14.14 -9.79 69.39
CA VAL A 60 -13.47 -10.45 68.25
C VAL A 60 -13.83 -9.79 66.92
N VAL A 61 -15.07 -9.32 66.75
CA VAL A 61 -15.52 -8.64 65.53
C VAL A 61 -14.78 -7.31 65.33
N TYR A 62 -14.54 -6.56 66.41
CA TYR A 62 -13.79 -5.31 66.35
C TYR A 62 -12.33 -5.53 65.94
N GLU A 63 -11.65 -6.50 66.56
CA GLU A 63 -10.26 -6.84 66.24
C GLU A 63 -10.09 -7.32 64.79
N GLN A 64 -11.03 -8.16 64.32
CA GLN A 64 -11.06 -8.62 62.92
C GLN A 64 -11.26 -7.45 61.96
N THR A 65 -12.24 -6.58 62.21
CA THR A 65 -12.53 -5.41 61.36
C THR A 65 -11.34 -4.44 61.34
N ASN A 66 -10.69 -4.22 62.48
CA ASN A 66 -9.51 -3.36 62.55
C ASN A 66 -8.32 -3.95 61.78
N SER A 67 -8.12 -5.26 61.86
CA SER A 67 -7.10 -5.98 61.09
C SER A 67 -7.37 -5.88 59.58
N GLU A 68 -8.62 -6.09 59.15
CA GLU A 68 -9.03 -5.91 57.76
C GLU A 68 -8.86 -4.47 57.28
N LEU A 69 -9.19 -3.48 58.12
CA LEU A 69 -9.01 -2.06 57.80
C LEU A 69 -7.53 -1.71 57.57
N ILE A 70 -6.63 -2.23 58.40
CA ILE A 70 -5.18 -2.04 58.24
C ILE A 70 -4.72 -2.67 56.93
N LEU A 71 -5.16 -3.89 56.62
CA LEU A 71 -4.82 -4.58 55.39
C LEU A 71 -5.33 -3.83 54.15
N LYS A 72 -6.58 -3.34 54.19
CA LYS A 72 -7.15 -2.53 53.09
C LYS A 72 -6.46 -1.18 52.91
N ARG A 73 -6.01 -0.54 53.99
CA ARG A 73 -5.19 0.68 53.89
C ARG A 73 -3.83 0.40 53.26
N ALA A 74 -3.20 -0.71 53.59
CA ALA A 74 -1.95 -1.13 52.97
C ALA A 74 -2.12 -1.44 51.47
N GLU A 75 -3.20 -2.14 51.10
CA GLU A 75 -3.56 -2.38 49.70
C GLU A 75 -3.78 -1.06 48.95
N LEU A 76 -4.53 -0.12 49.53
CA LEU A 76 -4.80 1.18 48.93
C LEU A 76 -3.50 1.98 48.71
N ALA A 77 -2.61 2.02 49.70
CA ALA A 77 -1.32 2.68 49.58
C ALA A 77 -0.43 2.04 48.48
N ALA A 78 -0.44 0.70 48.39
CA ALA A 78 0.29 -0.02 47.34
C ALA A 78 -0.27 0.30 45.94
N GLN A 79 -1.60 0.34 45.77
CA GLN A 79 -2.23 0.69 44.50
C GLN A 79 -1.98 2.15 44.12
N GLN A 80 -2.01 3.08 45.08
CA GLN A 80 -1.67 4.49 44.83
C GLN A 80 -0.22 4.65 44.37
N SER A 81 0.71 3.93 45.01
CA SER A 81 2.11 3.92 44.57
C SER A 81 2.24 3.38 43.14
N ARG A 82 1.52 2.29 42.83
CA ARG A 82 1.50 1.70 41.49
C ARG A 82 0.96 2.66 40.44
N ILE A 83 -0.14 3.37 40.75
CA ILE A 83 -0.70 4.41 39.87
C ILE A 83 0.34 5.48 39.59
N LYS A 84 1.00 6.01 40.64
CA LYS A 84 2.02 7.04 40.49
C LYS A 84 3.20 6.58 39.62
N THR A 85 3.65 5.33 39.78
CA THR A 85 4.70 4.76 38.91
C THR A 85 4.24 4.64 37.47
N LEU A 86 3.01 4.17 37.23
CA LEU A 86 2.45 4.04 35.88
C LEU A 86 2.25 5.39 35.20
N GLU A 87 1.84 6.42 35.94
CA GLU A 87 1.72 7.79 35.45
C GLU A 87 3.07 8.34 35.01
N SER A 88 4.11 8.17 35.82
CA SER A 88 5.47 8.56 35.47
C SER A 88 5.99 7.82 34.24
N GLN A 89 5.76 6.50 34.15
CA GLN A 89 6.13 5.72 32.97
C GLN A 89 5.40 6.20 31.71
N ARG A 90 4.10 6.51 31.83
CA ARG A 90 3.30 7.04 30.74
C ARG A 90 3.82 8.39 30.27
N GLU A 91 4.21 9.27 31.18
CA GLU A 91 4.79 10.57 30.85
C GLU A 91 6.10 10.42 30.10
N THR A 92 7.03 9.60 30.59
CA THR A 92 8.31 9.32 29.90
C THR A 92 8.09 8.73 28.50
N VAL A 93 7.17 7.78 28.34
CA VAL A 93 6.85 7.22 27.01
C VAL A 93 6.22 8.27 26.10
N SER A 94 5.37 9.15 26.64
CA SER A 94 4.76 10.24 25.88
C SER A 94 5.80 11.26 25.41
N GLU A 95 6.78 11.60 26.24
CA GLU A 95 7.88 12.49 25.86
C GLU A 95 8.75 11.86 24.78
N ALA A 96 9.15 10.59 24.95
CA ALA A 96 9.93 9.86 23.95
C ALA A 96 9.18 9.75 22.61
N ALA A 97 7.85 9.59 22.63
CA ALA A 97 7.04 9.58 21.42
C ALA A 97 7.01 10.95 20.72
N GLN A 98 6.98 12.05 21.46
CA GLN A 98 7.06 13.40 20.89
C GLN A 98 8.43 13.68 20.27
N GLU A 99 9.51 13.26 20.94
CA GLU A 99 10.87 13.34 20.41
C GLU A 99 11.00 12.54 19.10
N PHE A 100 10.50 11.30 19.09
CA PHE A 100 10.52 10.45 17.89
C PHE A 100 9.78 11.08 16.69
N ILE A 101 8.64 11.74 16.92
CA ILE A 101 7.93 12.47 15.85
C ILE A 101 8.80 13.61 15.30
N GLY A 102 9.52 14.32 16.17
CA GLY A 102 10.47 15.35 15.75
C GLY A 102 11.60 14.79 14.88
N ASP A 103 12.18 13.67 15.32
CA ASP A 103 13.23 12.96 14.59
C ASP A 103 12.74 12.46 13.22
N GLU A 104 11.51 11.98 13.12
CA GLU A 104 10.93 11.50 11.85
C GLU A 104 10.75 12.64 10.84
N ILE A 105 10.39 13.84 11.31
CA ILE A 105 10.30 15.04 10.46
C ILE A 105 11.69 15.44 9.94
N GLU A 106 12.71 15.48 10.81
CA GLU A 106 14.08 15.80 10.40
C GLU A 106 14.66 14.72 9.49
N TYR A 107 14.38 13.45 9.75
CA TYR A 107 14.76 12.35 8.87
C TYR A 107 14.14 12.51 7.48
N ALA A 108 12.84 12.78 7.39
CA ALA A 108 12.16 12.99 6.11
C ALA A 108 12.72 14.19 5.35
N ARG A 109 13.08 15.27 6.06
CA ARG A 109 13.75 16.45 5.50
C ARG A 109 15.13 16.09 4.95
N LEU A 110 15.95 15.37 5.71
CA LEU A 110 17.29 14.95 5.29
C LEU A 110 17.24 13.98 4.10
N ALA A 111 16.32 13.01 4.12
CA ALA A 111 16.12 12.08 3.01
C ALA A 111 15.74 12.82 1.71
N ARG A 112 14.84 13.82 1.81
CA ARG A 112 14.51 14.70 0.67
C ARG A 112 15.73 15.48 0.20
N LEU A 113 16.53 16.04 1.11
CA LEU A 113 17.73 16.77 0.76
C LEU A 113 18.74 15.90 0.02
N ILE A 114 18.96 14.66 0.49
CA ILE A 114 19.82 13.68 -0.18
C ILE A 114 19.29 13.40 -1.60
N SER A 115 17.99 13.17 -1.76
CA SER A 115 17.39 12.93 -3.08
C SER A 115 17.58 14.11 -4.04
N ILE A 116 17.42 15.35 -3.57
CA ILE A 116 17.67 16.56 -4.37
C ILE A 116 19.15 16.62 -4.76
N LYS A 117 20.06 16.39 -3.82
CA LYS A 117 21.50 16.46 -4.08
C LYS A 117 21.99 15.36 -5.02
N ASP A 118 21.43 14.16 -4.94
CA ASP A 118 21.74 13.09 -5.91
C ASP A 118 21.25 13.46 -7.32
N ALA A 119 20.04 14.01 -7.43
CA ALA A 119 19.50 14.48 -8.71
C ALA A 119 20.35 15.62 -9.31
N ASP A 120 20.73 16.61 -8.49
CA ASP A 120 21.62 17.70 -8.88
C ASP A 120 22.98 17.15 -9.36
N TYR A 121 23.59 16.25 -8.59
CA TYR A 121 24.86 15.63 -8.93
C TYR A 121 24.80 14.91 -10.28
N ARG A 122 23.78 14.08 -10.51
CA ARG A 122 23.60 13.36 -11.78
C ARG A 122 23.45 14.32 -12.95
N LYS A 123 22.66 15.39 -12.78
CA LYS A 123 22.50 16.42 -13.81
C LYS A 123 23.81 17.12 -14.12
N TYR A 124 24.60 17.49 -13.10
CA TYR A 124 25.91 18.11 -13.33
C TYR A 124 26.89 17.17 -14.00
N ALA A 125 26.91 15.89 -13.63
CA ALA A 125 27.74 14.88 -14.27
C ALA A 125 27.37 14.69 -15.76
N GLN A 126 26.08 14.64 -16.07
CA GLN A 126 25.58 14.57 -17.44
C GLN A 126 25.94 15.81 -18.25
N ASN A 127 25.72 17.01 -17.71
CA ASN A 127 26.05 18.27 -18.38
C ASN A 127 27.56 18.40 -18.62
N LEU A 128 28.40 17.96 -17.68
CA LEU A 128 29.86 17.95 -17.84
C LEU A 128 30.27 16.99 -18.95
N ALA A 129 29.68 15.79 -19.01
CA ALA A 129 29.95 14.83 -20.07
C ALA A 129 29.53 15.37 -21.44
N GLN A 130 28.34 15.99 -21.53
CA GLN A 130 27.87 16.61 -22.76
C GLN A 130 28.78 17.76 -23.21
N ALA A 131 29.14 18.66 -22.30
CA ALA A 131 30.04 19.78 -22.61
C ALA A 131 31.42 19.31 -23.10
N LYS A 132 31.93 18.19 -22.59
CA LYS A 132 33.16 17.57 -23.09
C LYS A 132 33.00 17.03 -24.51
N ILE A 133 31.91 16.31 -24.78
CA ILE A 133 31.59 15.81 -26.12
C ILE A 133 31.49 16.98 -27.10
N ASP A 134 30.75 18.03 -26.74
CA ASP A 134 30.56 19.21 -27.60
C ASP A 134 31.90 19.92 -27.86
N HIS A 135 32.78 20.01 -26.86
CA HIS A 135 34.11 20.59 -27.00
C HIS A 135 35.02 19.75 -27.91
N ASP A 136 35.02 18.43 -27.74
CA ASP A 136 35.82 17.52 -28.58
C ASP A 136 35.33 17.57 -30.05
N LEU A 137 34.02 17.64 -30.28
CA LEU A 137 33.43 17.83 -31.62
C LEU A 137 33.83 19.16 -32.27
N GLU A 138 33.90 20.25 -31.49
CA GLU A 138 34.35 21.55 -31.96
C GLU A 138 35.84 21.54 -32.33
N LEU A 139 36.69 20.91 -31.50
CA LEU A 139 38.13 20.74 -31.76
C LEU A 139 38.39 19.91 -33.02
N GLU A 140 37.65 18.81 -33.21
CA GLU A 140 37.75 17.98 -34.41
C GLU A 140 37.21 18.67 -35.67
N SER A 141 36.61 19.86 -35.55
CA SER A 141 36.06 20.64 -36.66
C SER A 141 35.16 19.82 -37.58
N ILE A 142 34.36 18.90 -37.01
CA ILE A 142 33.25 18.25 -37.70
C ILE A 142 32.12 19.29 -37.83
N SER A 143 32.42 20.36 -38.55
CA SER A 143 31.39 21.09 -39.25
C SER A 143 30.70 20.06 -40.13
N ASN A 144 29.39 19.90 -39.96
CA ASN A 144 28.56 19.18 -40.89
C ASN A 144 28.61 19.96 -42.22
N ILE A 145 29.71 19.84 -42.95
CA ILE A 145 29.84 20.29 -44.32
C ILE A 145 28.97 19.31 -45.08
N GLU A 146 27.70 19.67 -45.22
CA GLU A 146 26.81 19.11 -46.21
C GLU A 146 27.47 19.40 -47.55
N ILE A 147 28.30 18.48 -48.02
CA ILE A 147 28.83 18.51 -49.37
C ILE A 147 27.58 18.39 -50.25
N ALA A 148 27.09 19.52 -50.77
CA ALA A 148 26.11 19.55 -51.82
C ALA A 148 26.70 18.74 -52.98
N GLN A 149 26.25 17.49 -53.10
CA GLN A 149 26.76 16.59 -54.12
C GLN A 149 26.49 17.26 -55.47
N PRO A 150 27.49 17.39 -56.36
CA PRO A 150 27.22 17.93 -57.69
C PRO A 150 26.15 17.06 -58.34
N ALA A 151 25.13 17.69 -58.92
CA ALA A 151 24.03 16.99 -59.57
C ALA A 151 24.57 15.93 -60.54
N THR A 152 24.41 14.66 -60.20
CA THR A 152 24.74 13.57 -61.11
C THR A 152 23.66 13.57 -62.20
N LEU A 153 24.02 14.09 -63.37
CA LEU A 153 23.14 14.10 -64.53
C LEU A 153 22.98 12.65 -65.03
N ASN A 154 21.91 11.99 -64.58
CA ASN A 154 21.50 10.68 -65.07
C ASN A 154 21.02 10.81 -66.52
N LEU A 155 21.90 10.52 -67.49
CA LEU A 155 21.61 10.55 -68.92
C LEU A 155 20.84 9.31 -69.44
N LYS A 156 20.30 8.46 -68.57
CA LYS A 156 19.50 7.30 -69.01
C LYS A 156 18.04 7.73 -69.14
N PRO A 157 17.49 7.90 -70.36
CA PRO A 157 16.09 8.27 -70.54
C PRO A 157 15.24 7.06 -70.14
N SER A 158 14.33 7.22 -69.17
CA SER A 158 13.51 6.13 -68.66
C SER A 158 12.14 6.00 -69.35
N TYR A 159 11.97 6.53 -70.58
CA TYR A 159 10.69 6.55 -71.30
C TYR A 159 10.85 6.63 -72.83
N PRO A 160 9.87 6.17 -73.62
CA PRO A 160 9.29 4.82 -73.68
C PRO A 160 10.00 3.93 -74.73
N ASP A 161 9.92 2.60 -74.58
CA ASP A 161 10.53 1.64 -75.50
C ASP A 161 9.89 1.70 -76.89
N LYS A 162 10.60 2.34 -77.84
CA LYS A 162 10.13 2.55 -79.22
C LYS A 162 9.70 1.23 -79.89
N LEU A 163 10.38 0.13 -79.59
CA LEU A 163 10.05 -1.20 -80.11
C LEU A 163 8.73 -1.74 -79.57
N VAL A 164 8.44 -1.57 -78.28
CA VAL A 164 7.19 -2.05 -77.67
C VAL A 164 6.00 -1.30 -78.26
N ASN A 165 6.10 0.03 -78.40
CA ASN A 165 5.06 0.83 -79.03
C ASN A 165 4.87 0.49 -80.51
N LEU A 166 5.95 0.19 -81.25
CA LEU A 166 5.87 -0.22 -82.64
C LEU A 166 5.10 -1.55 -82.80
N ILE A 167 5.44 -2.55 -81.97
CA ILE A 167 4.77 -3.85 -81.98
C ILE A 167 3.30 -3.71 -81.60
N ALA A 168 2.99 -2.92 -80.56
CA ALA A 168 1.62 -2.65 -80.16
C ALA A 168 0.80 -1.97 -81.26
N GLY A 169 1.40 -1.01 -81.97
CA GLY A 169 0.76 -0.32 -83.10
C GLY A 169 0.44 -1.26 -84.26
N ILE A 170 1.36 -2.15 -84.62
CA ILE A 170 1.14 -3.15 -85.68
C ILE A 170 0.03 -4.12 -85.27
N ALA A 171 0.05 -4.63 -84.04
CA ALA A 171 -0.96 -5.55 -83.54
C ALA A 171 -2.36 -4.91 -83.55
N LEU A 172 -2.48 -3.67 -83.07
CA LEU A 172 -3.74 -2.91 -83.10
C LEU A 172 -4.20 -2.62 -84.54
N GLY A 173 -3.28 -2.31 -85.45
CA GLY A 173 -3.58 -2.08 -86.86
C GLY A 173 -4.16 -3.32 -87.56
N ILE A 174 -3.54 -4.49 -87.35
CA ILE A 174 -4.03 -5.77 -87.88
C ILE A 174 -5.41 -6.09 -87.30
N PHE A 175 -5.57 -5.95 -85.98
CA PHE A 175 -6.84 -6.23 -85.30
C PHE A 175 -7.98 -5.33 -85.81
N ASN A 176 -7.73 -4.03 -85.92
CA ASN A 176 -8.71 -3.09 -86.46
C ASN A 176 -8.98 -3.34 -87.95
N GLY A 177 -7.95 -3.64 -88.75
CA GLY A 177 -8.11 -3.95 -90.17
C GLY A 177 -8.99 -5.17 -90.42
N LEU A 178 -8.75 -6.27 -89.70
CA LEU A 178 -9.59 -7.47 -89.72
C LEU A 178 -11.00 -7.17 -89.21
N GLY A 179 -11.12 -6.42 -88.11
CA GLY A 179 -12.41 -6.02 -87.54
C GLY A 179 -13.25 -5.21 -88.53
N VAL A 180 -12.65 -4.24 -89.22
CA VAL A 180 -13.32 -3.43 -90.25
C VAL A 180 -13.67 -4.28 -91.47
N ALA A 181 -12.79 -5.18 -91.91
CA ALA A 181 -13.08 -6.06 -93.04
C ALA A 181 -14.31 -6.95 -92.77
N VAL A 182 -14.37 -7.57 -91.59
CA VAL A 182 -15.54 -8.37 -91.16
C VAL A 182 -16.78 -7.50 -91.00
N TRP A 183 -16.65 -6.29 -90.45
CA TRP A 183 -17.78 -5.37 -90.29
C TRP A 183 -18.34 -4.87 -91.64
N LEU A 184 -17.46 -4.57 -92.59
CA LEU A 184 -17.84 -4.19 -93.96
C LEU A 184 -18.51 -5.35 -94.69
N GLU A 185 -18.02 -6.59 -94.51
CA GLU A 185 -18.63 -7.78 -95.10
C GLU A 185 -20.00 -8.08 -94.47
N TYR A 186 -20.14 -7.94 -93.16
CA TYR A 186 -21.44 -8.03 -92.47
C TYR A 186 -22.44 -6.96 -92.98
N ARG A 187 -21.96 -5.74 -93.30
CA ARG A 187 -22.78 -4.67 -93.90
C ARG A 187 -23.06 -4.83 -95.40
N ARG A 188 -22.18 -5.50 -96.16
CA ARG A 188 -22.35 -5.75 -97.62
C ARG A 188 -23.17 -6.99 -97.90
N GLY A 189 -23.03 -8.04 -97.09
CA GLY A 189 -23.85 -9.24 -97.12
C GLY A 189 -25.35 -8.99 -96.90
N SER A 190 -25.72 -7.82 -96.37
CA SER A 190 -27.12 -7.39 -96.20
C SER A 190 -27.64 -6.43 -97.30
N ARG A 191 -26.82 -6.02 -98.29
CA ARG A 191 -27.23 -5.05 -99.33
C ARG A 191 -26.96 -5.47 -100.78
N GLN A 192 -26.48 -6.69 -101.02
CA GLN A 192 -26.33 -7.22 -102.38
C GLN A 192 -27.64 -7.85 -102.87
N ARG A 193 -28.63 -7.01 -103.23
CA ARG A 193 -29.66 -7.34 -104.22
C ARG A 193 -30.38 -6.06 -104.66
N SER A 194 -30.24 -5.74 -105.96
CA SER A 194 -30.80 -4.57 -106.68
C SER A 194 -29.98 -3.29 -106.52
N GLY A 195 -29.40 -2.62 -107.52
CA GLY A 195 -29.40 -2.67 -108.99
C GLY A 195 -28.66 -1.37 -109.39
N SER A 196 -27.53 -1.42 -110.09
CA SER A 196 -27.38 -1.25 -111.55
C SER A 196 -28.05 0.00 -112.14
N THR A 197 -27.31 0.65 -113.06
CA THR A 197 -27.66 1.76 -113.97
C THR A 197 -27.68 3.14 -113.32
N GLY A 198 -26.98 4.17 -113.79
CA GLY A 198 -26.34 4.43 -115.08
C GLY A 198 -26.46 5.94 -115.36
N GLU A 199 -25.54 6.48 -116.16
CA GLU A 199 -25.57 7.83 -116.77
C GLU A 199 -25.45 9.04 -115.81
N ALA A 200 -24.85 10.17 -116.17
CA ALA A 200 -24.26 10.67 -117.42
C ALA A 200 -23.38 11.87 -116.97
N GLU A 201 -22.14 12.01 -117.43
CA GLU A 201 -21.82 12.57 -118.75
C GLU A 201 -22.21 14.06 -118.84
N SER A 202 -21.27 14.97 -118.64
CA SER A 202 -20.70 15.66 -119.79
C SER A 202 -19.63 16.70 -119.44
N PRO A 203 -18.72 16.97 -120.40
CA PRO A 203 -17.37 17.47 -120.19
C PRO A 203 -17.15 18.78 -120.98
N GLU A 204 -15.90 19.00 -121.42
CA GLU A 204 -15.42 19.94 -122.45
C GLU A 204 -14.84 21.27 -121.93
N ARG A 205 -13.69 21.77 -122.41
CA ARG A 205 -12.78 21.37 -123.50
C ARG A 205 -11.43 22.15 -123.40
N PRO A 206 -10.45 21.97 -124.30
CA PRO A 206 -9.02 21.77 -124.01
C PRO A 206 -8.15 22.97 -124.46
N THR A 207 -6.82 22.93 -124.38
CA THR A 207 -5.88 22.49 -125.45
C THR A 207 -4.50 22.21 -124.80
N GLU A 208 -3.88 21.04 -125.03
CA GLU A 208 -2.85 20.77 -126.08
C GLU A 208 -1.51 21.43 -125.73
N THR A 209 -0.32 20.83 -125.62
CA THR A 209 0.40 19.59 -126.01
C THR A 209 1.68 19.58 -125.12
N ALA A 210 2.54 18.57 -124.96
CA ALA A 210 2.85 17.33 -125.65
C ALA A 210 3.50 16.35 -124.66
N ASN A 211 3.28 15.08 -124.94
CA ASN A 211 3.80 13.89 -124.26
C ASN A 211 5.30 13.66 -124.48
N GLY A 212 5.86 12.89 -123.55
CA GLY A 212 7.01 12.01 -123.77
C GLY A 212 7.17 11.08 -122.56
N PRO A 213 6.58 9.88 -122.56
CA PRO A 213 6.70 8.91 -121.48
C PRO A 213 7.87 7.95 -121.75
N ILE A 214 8.05 7.01 -120.84
CA ILE A 214 8.70 5.67 -120.94
C ILE A 214 9.65 5.54 -119.74
N ASP A 215 9.69 4.45 -118.97
CA ASP A 215 8.91 3.23 -118.85
C ASP A 215 9.66 2.40 -117.77
N MET A 216 9.06 1.30 -117.38
CA MET A 216 9.75 0.07 -116.99
C MET A 216 10.41 0.01 -115.61
N THR A 217 9.68 -0.50 -114.62
CA THR A 217 9.53 -1.94 -114.27
C THR A 217 10.58 -2.33 -113.22
N MET A 218 10.19 -2.89 -112.07
CA MET A 218 9.83 -4.31 -111.92
C MET A 218 10.92 -5.20 -112.57
N GLN A 219 11.50 -6.19 -111.93
CA GLN A 219 10.95 -7.21 -111.04
C GLN A 219 12.20 -7.94 -110.51
N VAL A 220 12.23 -8.30 -109.22
CA VAL A 220 11.85 -9.65 -108.74
C VAL A 220 12.71 -10.76 -109.33
N GLY A 221 13.20 -11.63 -108.45
CA GLY A 221 13.66 -12.96 -108.81
C GLY A 221 14.87 -13.35 -107.98
N GLN A 222 14.68 -13.81 -106.74
CA GLN A 222 14.33 -15.20 -106.39
C GLN A 222 15.58 -16.06 -106.10
N ALA A 223 15.33 -17.03 -105.22
CA ALA A 223 16.16 -18.15 -104.78
C ALA A 223 17.15 -17.82 -103.64
#